data_AF-A0A3R7E701-F1
#
_entry.id   AF-A0A3R7E701-F1
#
_cell.length_a   1.000
_cell.length_b   1.000
_cell.length_c   1.000
_cell.angle_alpha   90.00
_cell.angle_beta   90.00
_cell.angle_gamma   90.00
#
_symmetry.space_group_name_H-M   'P 1'
#
loop_
_entity.id
_entity.type
_entity.pdbx_description
1 polymer ?
#
loop_
_entity_poly.entity_id
_entity_poly.type
_entity_poly.pdbx_seq_one_letter_code
_entity_poly.pdbx_strand_id
1 'polypeptide(L)'
;MLNPLTRCVQEYALPPFAQLRPDDYAPALRTAMEELATDLEAIEEDLADPDADISWESVMDRLEIIDDPLDRLWGVVTHMSMVANEPELRTVQAELEPEVLAVQGKRAQSVVIYKAMVALRDSSDWNLLTPEQQLHIISSLLQNAAQSGHMDATAEKGPWKVSLEASVYQSILKHCSNRHLRQYLYLANNTKASVHPFDNQLHVVEMLRLRQEQAHLLGFPTYADLCVADKMAPSVDAVTALLEELRVQCFPIAQAERRQLETYAAAHNHPLPLEPWDISYW
;
A
#
# COMPACT_ATOMS: atom_id res chain seq x y z
N MET A 1 -3.80 -34.82 -4.64
CA MET A 1 -4.98 -34.23 -3.97
C MET A 1 -5.22 -32.88 -4.62
N LEU A 2 -6.44 -32.35 -4.55
CA LEU A 2 -6.69 -30.96 -4.96
C LEU A 2 -5.90 -30.02 -4.02
N ASN A 3 -5.34 -28.95 -4.58
CA ASN A 3 -4.58 -27.96 -3.83
C ASN A 3 -5.49 -27.27 -2.78
N PRO A 4 -5.06 -27.09 -1.51
CA PRO A 4 -5.87 -26.47 -0.47
C PRO A 4 -6.36 -25.06 -0.82
N LEU A 5 -5.56 -24.28 -1.55
CA LEU A 5 -5.86 -22.91 -1.95
C LEU A 5 -6.88 -22.86 -3.09
N THR A 6 -6.62 -23.61 -4.17
CA THR A 6 -7.59 -23.77 -5.29
C THR A 6 -8.94 -24.24 -4.75
N ARG A 7 -8.95 -25.17 -3.79
CA ARG A 7 -10.18 -25.65 -3.14
C ARG A 7 -10.90 -24.56 -2.33
N CYS A 8 -10.21 -23.73 -1.54
CA CYS A 8 -10.91 -22.72 -0.73
C CYS A 8 -11.45 -21.55 -1.57
N VAL A 9 -10.87 -21.27 -2.75
CA VAL A 9 -11.48 -20.38 -3.74
C VAL A 9 -12.74 -21.04 -4.33
N GLN A 10 -12.62 -22.25 -4.89
CA GLN A 10 -13.74 -22.97 -5.52
C GLN A 10 -14.94 -23.22 -4.58
N GLU A 11 -14.69 -23.46 -3.29
CA GLU A 11 -15.74 -23.65 -2.27
C GLU A 11 -16.21 -22.34 -1.61
N TYR A 12 -15.70 -21.18 -2.04
CA TYR A 12 -15.90 -19.85 -1.39
C TYR A 12 -15.64 -19.88 0.13
N ALA A 13 -14.74 -20.76 0.56
CA ALA A 13 -14.44 -21.04 1.96
C ALA A 13 -13.39 -20.07 2.53
N LEU A 14 -13.26 -20.06 3.86
CA LEU A 14 -12.14 -19.38 4.52
C LEU A 14 -10.81 -20.09 4.18
N PRO A 15 -9.71 -19.36 3.93
CA PRO A 15 -8.42 -19.97 3.64
C PRO A 15 -7.96 -20.90 4.77
N PRO A 16 -7.49 -22.13 4.48
CA PRO A 16 -7.14 -23.12 5.48
C PRO A 16 -5.74 -22.87 6.06
N PHE A 17 -5.46 -21.66 6.55
CA PHE A 17 -4.12 -21.15 6.90
C PHE A 17 -3.21 -22.14 7.65
N ALA A 18 -3.75 -22.88 8.63
CA ALA A 18 -3.01 -23.86 9.43
C ALA A 18 -2.59 -25.15 8.67
N GLN A 19 -2.98 -25.30 7.40
CA GLN A 19 -2.64 -26.43 6.53
C GLN A 19 -1.78 -26.02 5.32
N LEU A 20 -1.64 -24.72 5.05
CA LEU A 20 -0.93 -24.19 3.89
C LEU A 20 0.59 -24.40 3.99
N ARG A 21 1.22 -24.63 2.84
CA ARG A 21 2.67 -24.81 2.68
C ARG A 21 3.21 -23.90 1.57
N PRO A 22 4.51 -23.55 1.57
CA PRO A 22 5.13 -22.81 0.46
C PRO A 22 4.84 -23.44 -0.92
N ASP A 23 4.87 -24.77 -1.00
CA ASP A 23 4.62 -25.54 -2.23
C ASP A 23 3.17 -25.43 -2.76
N ASP A 24 2.20 -25.02 -1.94
CA ASP A 24 0.80 -24.91 -2.36
C ASP A 24 0.54 -23.62 -3.16
N TYR A 25 1.28 -22.53 -2.92
CA TYR A 25 0.96 -21.23 -3.50
C TYR A 25 1.23 -21.17 -5.01
N ALA A 26 2.43 -21.54 -5.46
CA ALA A 26 2.83 -21.36 -6.86
C ALA A 26 1.96 -22.13 -7.88
N PRO A 27 1.53 -23.38 -7.63
CA PRO A 27 0.59 -24.06 -8.52
C PRO A 27 -0.79 -23.39 -8.55
N ALA A 28 -1.34 -22.98 -7.39
CA ALA A 28 -2.65 -22.36 -7.32
C ALA A 28 -2.69 -21.00 -8.03
N LEU A 29 -1.66 -20.17 -7.82
CA LEU A 29 -1.54 -18.85 -8.44
C LEU A 29 -1.30 -18.94 -9.94
N ARG A 30 -0.48 -19.89 -10.42
CA ARG A 30 -0.27 -20.07 -11.87
C ARG A 30 -1.54 -20.56 -12.58
N THR A 31 -2.30 -21.49 -12.01
CA THR A 31 -3.62 -21.85 -12.54
C THR A 31 -4.58 -20.67 -12.55
N ALA A 32 -4.69 -19.89 -11.46
CA ALA A 32 -5.57 -18.71 -11.44
C ALA A 32 -5.12 -17.60 -12.41
N MET A 33 -3.82 -17.46 -12.69
CA MET A 33 -3.30 -16.56 -13.72
C MET A 33 -3.58 -17.05 -15.15
N GLU A 34 -3.58 -18.37 -15.38
CA GLU A 34 -3.97 -19.00 -16.65
C GLU A 34 -5.49 -18.88 -16.89
N GLU A 35 -6.30 -19.10 -15.86
CA GLU A 35 -7.76 -18.92 -15.86
C GLU A 35 -8.12 -17.45 -16.12
N LEU A 36 -7.59 -16.51 -15.32
CA LEU A 36 -7.78 -15.06 -15.51
C LEU A 36 -7.36 -14.60 -16.92
N ALA A 37 -6.23 -15.08 -17.45
CA ALA A 37 -5.81 -14.70 -18.81
C ALA A 37 -6.76 -15.24 -19.89
N THR A 38 -7.30 -16.46 -19.71
CA THR A 38 -8.23 -17.07 -20.67
C THR A 38 -9.58 -16.37 -20.66
N ASP A 39 -10.13 -16.08 -19.48
CA ASP A 39 -11.43 -15.43 -19.35
C ASP A 39 -11.34 -13.92 -19.71
N LEU A 40 -10.18 -13.28 -19.49
CA LEU A 40 -9.88 -11.95 -20.00
C LEU A 40 -9.93 -11.91 -21.54
N GLU A 41 -9.26 -12.84 -22.21
CA GLU A 41 -9.28 -12.93 -23.68
C GLU A 41 -10.71 -13.14 -24.21
N ALA A 42 -11.53 -13.95 -23.53
CA ALA A 42 -12.95 -14.12 -23.88
C ALA A 42 -13.81 -12.85 -23.65
N ILE A 43 -13.55 -12.09 -22.58
CA ILE A 43 -14.19 -10.77 -22.37
C ILE A 43 -13.75 -9.77 -23.44
N GLU A 44 -12.48 -9.77 -23.85
CA GLU A 44 -11.98 -8.90 -24.91
C GLU A 44 -12.55 -9.26 -26.29
N GLU A 45 -12.79 -10.55 -26.60
CA GLU A 45 -13.46 -10.95 -27.84
C GLU A 45 -14.94 -10.52 -27.85
N ASP A 46 -15.70 -10.75 -26.78
CA ASP A 46 -17.10 -10.33 -26.68
C ASP A 46 -17.27 -8.80 -26.79
N LEU A 47 -16.46 -8.03 -26.04
CA LEU A 47 -16.53 -6.56 -26.00
C LEU A 47 -15.87 -5.88 -27.21
N ALA A 48 -15.31 -6.65 -28.15
CA ALA A 48 -14.81 -6.15 -29.43
C ALA A 48 -15.88 -6.17 -30.54
N ASP A 49 -17.02 -6.83 -30.35
CA ASP A 49 -18.14 -6.80 -31.31
C ASP A 49 -18.77 -5.39 -31.34
N PRO A 50 -18.91 -4.73 -32.51
CA PRO A 50 -19.58 -3.43 -32.64
C PRO A 50 -21.04 -3.41 -32.17
N ASP A 51 -21.72 -4.55 -32.15
CA ASP A 51 -23.11 -4.70 -31.69
C ASP A 51 -23.20 -5.27 -30.25
N ALA A 52 -22.10 -5.29 -29.49
CA ALA A 52 -22.06 -5.76 -28.10
C ALA A 52 -22.96 -4.95 -27.15
N ASP A 53 -23.65 -5.65 -26.25
CA ASP A 53 -24.41 -5.03 -25.16
C ASP A 53 -23.45 -4.53 -24.06
N ILE A 54 -23.45 -3.22 -23.80
CA ILE A 54 -22.55 -2.57 -22.83
C ILE A 54 -23.36 -2.15 -21.60
N SER A 55 -23.39 -3.01 -20.61
CA SER A 55 -24.09 -2.83 -19.34
C SER A 55 -23.13 -3.04 -18.15
N TRP A 56 -23.60 -2.79 -16.92
CA TRP A 56 -22.82 -3.13 -15.73
C TRP A 56 -22.57 -4.65 -15.66
N GLU A 57 -23.57 -5.45 -16.01
CA GLU A 57 -23.56 -6.92 -15.95
C GLU A 57 -22.63 -7.52 -17.02
N SER A 58 -22.55 -6.92 -18.21
CA SER A 58 -21.69 -7.40 -19.30
C SER A 58 -20.24 -6.90 -19.22
N VAL A 59 -19.93 -5.94 -18.34
CA VAL A 59 -18.58 -5.38 -18.16
C VAL A 59 -18.08 -5.59 -16.73
N MET A 60 -18.67 -4.92 -15.74
CA MET A 60 -18.13 -4.85 -14.37
C MET A 60 -18.27 -6.16 -13.62
N ASP A 61 -19.44 -6.81 -13.64
CA ASP A 61 -19.65 -8.07 -12.91
C ASP A 61 -18.76 -9.19 -13.47
N ARG A 62 -18.59 -9.24 -14.81
CA ARG A 62 -17.66 -10.19 -15.46
C ARG A 62 -16.21 -9.96 -15.04
N LEU A 63 -15.79 -8.71 -14.88
CA LEU A 63 -14.45 -8.36 -14.42
C LEU A 63 -14.23 -8.74 -12.95
N GLU A 64 -15.18 -8.43 -12.06
CA GLU A 64 -15.12 -8.84 -10.64
C GLU A 64 -15.01 -10.37 -10.50
N ILE A 65 -15.76 -11.12 -11.32
CA ILE A 65 -15.73 -12.60 -11.33
C ILE A 65 -14.36 -13.17 -11.73
N ILE A 66 -13.64 -12.56 -12.68
CA ILE A 66 -12.33 -13.08 -13.12
C ILE A 66 -11.17 -12.59 -12.24
N ASP A 67 -11.28 -11.39 -11.65
CA ASP A 67 -10.27 -10.85 -10.75
C ASP A 67 -10.27 -11.57 -9.39
N ASP A 68 -11.45 -11.90 -8.81
CA ASP A 68 -11.59 -12.48 -7.46
C ASP A 68 -10.73 -13.75 -7.20
N PRO A 69 -10.66 -14.77 -8.09
CA PRO A 69 -9.81 -15.94 -7.87
C PRO A 69 -8.34 -15.59 -7.65
N LEU A 70 -7.77 -14.69 -8.46
CA LEU A 70 -6.37 -14.29 -8.32
C LEU A 70 -6.18 -13.36 -7.11
N ASP A 71 -7.06 -12.38 -6.92
CA ASP A 71 -6.94 -11.41 -5.83
C ASP A 71 -7.18 -12.05 -4.45
N ARG A 72 -8.01 -13.09 -4.34
CA ARG A 72 -8.12 -13.93 -3.12
C ARG A 72 -6.82 -14.67 -2.84
N LEU A 73 -6.23 -15.31 -3.84
CA LEU A 73 -5.00 -16.10 -3.68
C LEU A 73 -3.79 -15.20 -3.35
N TRP A 74 -3.68 -14.07 -4.04
CA TRP A 74 -2.66 -13.07 -3.80
C TRP A 74 -2.89 -12.34 -2.47
N GLY A 75 -4.15 -12.11 -2.09
CA GLY A 75 -4.56 -11.65 -0.76
C GLY A 75 -4.11 -12.62 0.35
N VAL A 76 -4.19 -13.94 0.12
CA VAL A 76 -3.65 -14.94 1.07
C VAL A 76 -2.13 -14.91 1.12
N VAL A 77 -1.42 -14.82 -0.02
CA VAL A 77 0.06 -14.70 -0.03
C VAL A 77 0.51 -13.43 0.68
N THR A 78 -0.02 -12.27 0.29
CA THR A 78 0.35 -10.97 0.88
C THR A 78 0.00 -10.90 2.37
N HIS A 79 -1.15 -11.42 2.79
CA HIS A 79 -1.50 -11.59 4.20
C HIS A 79 -0.46 -12.44 4.94
N MET A 80 -0.14 -13.63 4.45
CA MET A 80 0.85 -14.51 5.08
C MET A 80 2.25 -13.89 5.09
N SER A 81 2.67 -13.20 4.04
CA SER A 81 3.91 -12.42 4.01
C SER A 81 3.92 -11.22 4.96
N MET A 82 2.76 -10.77 5.45
CA MET A 82 2.65 -9.67 6.42
C MET A 82 2.52 -10.17 7.87
N VAL A 83 1.91 -11.33 8.11
CA VAL A 83 1.64 -11.85 9.48
C VAL A 83 2.49 -13.07 9.88
N ALA A 84 3.05 -13.79 8.90
CA ALA A 84 3.77 -15.06 9.07
C ALA A 84 4.93 -15.16 8.05
N ASN A 85 5.79 -14.13 8.03
CA ASN A 85 6.82 -13.93 7.01
C ASN A 85 8.01 -14.91 7.19
N GLU A 86 8.03 -15.98 6.39
CA GLU A 86 9.13 -16.95 6.34
C GLU A 86 10.06 -16.77 5.11
N PRO A 87 11.31 -17.27 5.13
CA PRO A 87 12.23 -17.21 3.98
C PRO A 87 11.69 -17.87 2.70
N GLU A 88 11.04 -19.02 2.84
CA GLU A 88 10.45 -19.79 1.75
C GLU A 88 9.28 -19.03 1.13
N LEU A 89 8.40 -18.44 1.95
CA LEU A 89 7.28 -17.64 1.48
C LEU A 89 7.73 -16.37 0.75
N ARG A 90 8.80 -15.72 1.22
CA ARG A 90 9.42 -14.58 0.49
C ARG A 90 10.03 -14.99 -0.84
N THR A 91 10.56 -16.21 -0.95
CA THR A 91 11.09 -16.75 -2.21
C THR A 91 9.95 -16.97 -3.20
N VAL A 92 8.87 -17.62 -2.75
CA VAL A 92 7.63 -17.83 -3.51
C VAL A 92 6.99 -16.50 -3.93
N GLN A 93 6.90 -15.51 -3.03
CA GLN A 93 6.38 -14.20 -3.40
C GLN A 93 7.27 -13.52 -4.44
N ALA A 94 8.59 -13.48 -4.25
CA ALA A 94 9.51 -12.83 -5.20
C ALA A 94 9.59 -13.53 -6.58
N GLU A 95 9.29 -14.84 -6.64
CA GLU A 95 9.14 -15.59 -7.89
C GLU A 95 7.84 -15.20 -8.63
N LEU A 96 6.73 -15.08 -7.91
CA LEU A 96 5.39 -14.92 -8.48
C LEU A 96 4.94 -13.45 -8.65
N GLU A 97 5.48 -12.51 -7.87
CA GLU A 97 5.12 -11.09 -7.92
C GLU A 97 5.30 -10.49 -9.35
N PRO A 98 6.38 -10.81 -10.11
CA PRO A 98 6.49 -10.39 -11.50
C PRO A 98 5.45 -11.03 -12.45
N GLU A 99 5.02 -12.26 -12.19
CA GLU A 99 4.00 -12.96 -12.99
C GLU A 99 2.60 -12.35 -12.73
N VAL A 100 2.24 -12.18 -11.45
CA VAL A 100 0.98 -11.57 -11.01
C VAL A 100 0.85 -10.14 -11.54
N LEU A 101 1.90 -9.32 -11.36
CA LEU A 101 1.93 -7.95 -11.89
C LEU A 101 1.88 -7.89 -13.42
N ALA A 102 2.36 -8.91 -14.13
CA ALA A 102 2.25 -8.97 -15.59
C ALA A 102 0.82 -9.28 -16.04
N VAL A 103 0.10 -10.19 -15.37
CA VAL A 103 -1.30 -10.53 -15.73
C VAL A 103 -2.27 -9.43 -15.28
N GLN A 104 -2.18 -8.95 -14.04
CA GLN A 104 -2.94 -7.77 -13.59
C GLN A 104 -2.61 -6.54 -14.47
N GLY A 105 -1.34 -6.39 -14.87
CA GLY A 105 -0.89 -5.36 -15.80
C GLY A 105 -1.56 -5.44 -17.17
N LYS A 106 -1.69 -6.63 -17.78
CA LYS A 106 -2.46 -6.83 -19.02
C LYS A 106 -3.93 -6.42 -18.83
N ARG A 107 -4.60 -6.97 -17.80
CA ARG A 107 -6.02 -6.71 -17.50
C ARG A 107 -6.30 -5.22 -17.28
N ALA A 108 -5.40 -4.50 -16.61
CA ALA A 108 -5.50 -3.07 -16.37
C ALA A 108 -5.16 -2.21 -17.62
N GLN A 109 -4.43 -2.76 -18.59
CA GLN A 109 -4.03 -2.07 -19.84
C GLN A 109 -4.92 -2.45 -21.04
N SER A 110 -5.93 -3.30 -20.85
CA SER A 110 -6.88 -3.67 -21.90
C SER A 110 -7.56 -2.45 -22.50
N VAL A 111 -7.25 -2.19 -23.78
CA VAL A 111 -7.86 -1.08 -24.54
C VAL A 111 -9.31 -1.38 -24.91
N VAL A 112 -9.72 -2.66 -24.95
CA VAL A 112 -11.11 -3.06 -25.19
C VAL A 112 -11.95 -2.81 -23.94
N ILE A 113 -11.55 -3.37 -22.80
CA ILE A 113 -12.24 -3.19 -21.52
C ILE A 113 -12.24 -1.72 -21.09
N TYR A 114 -11.16 -0.97 -21.30
CA TYR A 114 -11.14 0.48 -21.07
C TYR A 114 -12.21 1.22 -21.90
N LYS A 115 -12.36 0.89 -23.19
CA LYS A 115 -13.41 1.47 -24.04
C LYS A 115 -14.80 1.08 -23.55
N ALA A 116 -15.01 -0.16 -23.16
CA ALA A 116 -16.30 -0.64 -22.63
C ALA A 116 -16.67 0.08 -21.32
N MET A 117 -15.72 0.25 -20.39
CA MET A 117 -15.95 1.02 -19.15
C MET A 117 -16.22 2.51 -19.42
N VAL A 118 -15.56 3.12 -20.43
CA VAL A 118 -15.86 4.49 -20.88
C VAL A 118 -17.25 4.58 -21.52
N ALA A 119 -17.62 3.63 -22.39
CA ALA A 119 -18.95 3.59 -23.01
C ALA A 119 -20.07 3.36 -21.96
N LEU A 120 -19.84 2.51 -20.96
CA LEU A 120 -20.73 2.31 -19.81
C LEU A 120 -20.88 3.60 -19.00
N ARG A 121 -19.80 4.35 -18.78
CA ARG A 121 -19.81 5.65 -18.08
C ARG A 121 -20.55 6.74 -18.86
N ASP A 122 -20.39 6.77 -20.17
CA ASP A 122 -21.00 7.77 -21.05
C ASP A 122 -22.43 7.38 -21.51
N SER A 123 -22.93 6.22 -21.06
CA SER A 123 -24.28 5.70 -21.33
C SER A 123 -25.39 6.47 -20.60
N SER A 124 -26.65 6.23 -20.99
CA SER A 124 -27.81 6.65 -20.19
C SER A 124 -27.82 6.03 -18.80
N ASP A 125 -27.32 4.80 -18.69
CA ASP A 125 -27.57 3.87 -17.59
C ASP A 125 -26.60 4.10 -16.43
N TRP A 126 -25.50 4.82 -16.67
CA TRP A 126 -24.64 5.40 -15.63
C TRP A 126 -25.43 6.15 -14.53
N ASN A 127 -26.54 6.80 -14.90
CA ASN A 127 -27.39 7.55 -13.98
C ASN A 127 -28.36 6.66 -13.16
N LEU A 128 -28.39 5.36 -13.43
CA LEU A 128 -29.16 4.34 -12.71
C LEU A 128 -28.31 3.58 -11.69
N LEU A 129 -26.97 3.64 -11.83
CA LEU A 129 -26.00 3.05 -10.90
C LEU A 129 -26.04 3.75 -9.54
N THR A 130 -25.77 3.01 -8.46
CA THR A 130 -25.68 3.61 -7.11
C THR A 130 -24.41 4.47 -6.97
N PRO A 131 -24.36 5.42 -6.01
CA PRO A 131 -23.13 6.15 -5.70
C PRO A 131 -21.95 5.23 -5.39
N GLU A 132 -22.19 4.07 -4.78
CA GLU A 132 -21.19 3.05 -4.47
C GLU A 132 -20.68 2.34 -5.73
N GLN A 133 -21.53 2.07 -6.72
CA GLN A 133 -21.12 1.53 -8.04
C GLN A 133 -20.31 2.55 -8.85
N GLN A 134 -20.75 3.82 -8.86
CA GLN A 134 -20.00 4.92 -9.49
C GLN A 134 -18.65 5.14 -8.79
N LEU A 135 -18.62 5.07 -7.45
CA LEU A 135 -17.39 5.11 -6.67
C LEU A 135 -16.52 3.86 -6.86
N HIS A 136 -17.09 2.67 -7.07
CA HIS A 136 -16.32 1.45 -7.30
C HIS A 136 -15.42 1.60 -8.54
N ILE A 137 -16.00 2.02 -9.67
CA ILE A 137 -15.29 2.35 -10.92
C ILE A 137 -14.17 3.40 -10.72
N ILE A 138 -14.29 4.26 -9.71
CA ILE A 138 -13.28 5.27 -9.35
C ILE A 138 -12.27 4.72 -8.31
N SER A 139 -12.66 3.77 -7.47
CA SER A 139 -11.91 3.31 -6.29
C SER A 139 -11.01 2.11 -6.53
N SER A 140 -11.27 1.31 -7.58
CA SER A 140 -10.44 0.16 -8.00
C SER A 140 -9.04 0.55 -8.52
N LEU A 141 -8.59 1.77 -8.17
CA LEU A 141 -7.30 2.36 -8.45
C LEU A 141 -6.34 2.38 -7.22
N LEU A 142 -6.80 2.15 -5.96
CA LEU A 142 -6.03 2.56 -4.76
C LEU A 142 -6.06 1.67 -3.46
N GLN A 143 -5.05 0.78 -3.30
CA GLN A 143 -4.24 0.49 -2.07
C GLN A 143 -4.68 -0.46 -0.90
N ASN A 144 -3.68 -0.84 -0.06
CA ASN A 144 -3.62 -1.85 1.05
C ASN A 144 -2.31 -1.63 1.90
N ALA A 145 -1.91 -2.25 3.05
CA ALA A 145 -2.44 -3.23 4.06
C ALA A 145 -1.52 -3.29 5.35
N ALA A 146 -1.84 -4.19 6.33
CA ALA A 146 -1.05 -4.66 7.52
C ALA A 146 -0.82 -3.74 8.75
N GLN A 147 -0.64 -4.19 10.02
CA GLN A 147 -0.26 -5.45 10.74
C GLN A 147 1.22 -5.72 11.11
N SER A 148 1.45 -6.08 12.38
CA SER A 148 2.52 -6.97 12.91
C SER A 148 2.25 -7.27 14.41
N GLY A 149 2.77 -8.38 14.98
CA GLY A 149 2.50 -8.73 16.39
C GLY A 149 3.49 -9.71 17.04
N HIS A 150 3.60 -9.64 18.38
CA HIS A 150 4.39 -10.54 19.25
C HIS A 150 3.58 -10.81 20.53
N MET A 151 3.51 -12.06 21.03
CA MET A 151 2.53 -12.44 22.08
C MET A 151 3.10 -12.87 23.45
N ASP A 152 4.32 -13.41 23.55
CA ASP A 152 4.79 -14.10 24.77
C ASP A 152 5.72 -13.29 25.71
N ALA A 153 5.88 -11.99 25.46
CA ALA A 153 6.68 -11.11 26.33
C ALA A 153 5.85 -10.54 27.49
N THR A 154 6.37 -10.57 28.72
CA THR A 154 5.71 -9.96 29.89
C THR A 154 6.37 -8.65 30.29
N ALA A 155 5.62 -7.76 30.95
CA ALA A 155 6.16 -6.49 31.44
C ALA A 155 7.25 -6.70 32.51
N GLU A 156 7.02 -7.58 33.50
CA GLU A 156 7.98 -7.78 34.60
C GLU A 156 9.17 -8.69 34.25
N LYS A 157 9.03 -9.60 33.29
CA LYS A 157 10.09 -10.54 32.89
C LYS A 157 10.39 -10.42 31.39
N GLY A 158 11.57 -9.86 31.10
CA GLY A 158 12.16 -9.88 29.78
C GLY A 158 12.66 -11.28 29.33
N PRO A 159 13.40 -11.37 28.22
CA PRO A 159 14.10 -10.27 27.55
C PRO A 159 13.16 -9.27 26.87
N TRP A 160 13.33 -7.98 27.18
CA TRP A 160 12.62 -6.90 26.50
C TRP A 160 13.31 -6.61 25.16
N LYS A 161 12.72 -7.09 24.07
CA LYS A 161 13.14 -6.73 22.70
C LYS A 161 12.82 -5.26 22.44
N VAL A 162 13.82 -4.40 22.55
CA VAL A 162 13.72 -3.03 22.05
C VAL A 162 13.73 -3.08 20.52
N SER A 163 12.64 -2.67 19.90
CA SER A 163 12.48 -2.60 18.45
C SER A 163 12.26 -1.16 17.97
N LEU A 164 12.27 -0.98 16.65
CA LEU A 164 11.93 0.27 15.97
C LEU A 164 10.48 0.27 15.43
N GLU A 165 9.64 -0.60 16.00
CA GLU A 165 8.17 -0.61 15.83
C GLU A 165 7.58 0.58 16.59
N ALA A 166 6.54 1.23 16.05
CA ALA A 166 6.08 2.53 16.53
C ALA A 166 5.70 2.54 18.03
N SER A 167 5.04 1.48 18.52
CA SER A 167 4.64 1.32 19.92
C SER A 167 5.83 1.32 20.90
N VAL A 168 6.89 0.57 20.58
CA VAL A 168 8.10 0.46 21.41
C VAL A 168 8.94 1.73 21.31
N TYR A 169 9.15 2.22 20.08
CA TYR A 169 9.93 3.42 19.78
C TYR A 169 9.35 4.68 20.45
N GLN A 170 8.06 4.95 20.25
CA GLN A 170 7.39 6.13 20.82
C GLN A 170 7.35 6.06 22.36
N SER A 171 7.11 4.88 22.93
CA SER A 171 7.12 4.69 24.39
C SER A 171 8.48 5.01 24.99
N ILE A 172 9.58 4.54 24.38
CA ILE A 172 10.94 4.83 24.88
C ILE A 172 11.30 6.31 24.69
N LEU A 173 10.95 6.94 23.56
CA LEU A 173 11.17 8.38 23.40
C LEU A 173 10.36 9.22 24.39
N LYS A 174 9.14 8.80 24.76
CA LYS A 174 8.26 9.55 25.66
C LYS A 174 8.53 9.34 27.15
N HIS A 175 8.99 8.15 27.54
CA HIS A 175 9.03 7.77 28.95
C HIS A 175 10.42 7.36 29.47
N CYS A 176 11.39 7.07 28.60
CA CYS A 176 12.72 6.68 29.08
C CYS A 176 13.57 7.89 29.45
N SER A 177 13.90 8.02 30.74
CA SER A 177 14.80 9.06 31.26
C SER A 177 16.25 8.95 30.76
N ASN A 178 16.65 7.79 30.23
CA ASN A 178 17.98 7.60 29.63
C ASN A 178 18.08 8.28 28.25
N ARG A 179 18.55 9.52 28.23
CA ARG A 179 18.78 10.31 27.01
C ARG A 179 19.63 9.60 25.97
N HIS A 180 20.65 8.82 26.37
CA HIS A 180 21.50 8.07 25.44
C HIS A 180 20.71 6.97 24.72
N LEU A 181 19.79 6.28 25.42
CA LEU A 181 18.92 5.29 24.77
C LEU A 181 17.93 5.95 23.81
N ARG A 182 17.35 7.11 24.18
CA ARG A 182 16.50 7.88 23.27
C ARG A 182 17.25 8.32 22.01
N GLN A 183 18.45 8.88 22.17
CA GLN A 183 19.32 9.29 21.07
C GLN A 183 19.68 8.11 20.16
N TYR A 184 20.11 6.99 20.72
CA TYR A 184 20.47 5.79 19.99
C TYR A 184 19.31 5.28 19.13
N LEU A 185 18.10 5.17 19.69
CA LEU A 185 16.93 4.69 18.96
C LEU A 185 16.38 5.70 17.96
N TYR A 186 16.45 7.00 18.23
CA TYR A 186 16.09 8.05 17.27
C TYR A 186 16.99 7.98 16.02
N LEU A 187 18.31 7.89 16.23
CA LEU A 187 19.26 7.75 15.14
C LEU A 187 19.03 6.43 14.37
N ALA A 188 18.92 5.30 15.07
CA ALA A 188 18.66 4.00 14.46
C ALA A 188 17.32 3.95 13.70
N ASN A 189 16.28 4.65 14.19
CA ASN A 189 15.00 4.79 13.50
C ASN A 189 15.12 5.59 12.20
N ASN A 190 15.91 6.67 12.21
CA ASN A 190 16.05 7.58 11.08
C ASN A 190 17.07 7.08 10.04
N THR A 191 17.99 6.18 10.42
CA THR A 191 18.85 5.42 9.49
C THR A 191 18.28 4.03 9.16
N LYS A 192 16.97 3.80 9.37
CA LYS A 192 16.32 2.59 8.85
C LYS A 192 16.41 2.60 7.33
N ALA A 193 16.79 1.46 6.78
CA ALA A 193 16.94 1.23 5.35
C ALA A 193 17.85 2.25 4.62
N SER A 194 18.97 2.65 5.25
CA SER A 194 19.99 3.53 4.66
C SER A 194 21.41 2.94 4.74
N VAL A 195 21.52 1.60 4.85
CA VAL A 195 22.79 0.85 4.92
C VAL A 195 22.61 -0.53 4.29
N HIS A 196 23.64 -1.02 3.59
CA HIS A 196 23.67 -2.34 2.97
C HIS A 196 23.43 -3.48 3.98
N PRO A 197 22.64 -4.54 3.65
CA PRO A 197 22.01 -4.81 2.34
C PRO A 197 20.65 -4.14 2.13
N PHE A 198 20.15 -3.38 3.10
CA PHE A 198 18.78 -2.83 3.09
C PHE A 198 18.75 -1.35 2.68
N ASP A 199 19.67 -0.90 1.81
CA ASP A 199 19.78 0.52 1.47
C ASP A 199 18.77 0.95 0.40
N ASN A 200 17.73 1.67 0.82
CA ASN A 200 16.68 2.15 -0.06
C ASN A 200 17.07 3.40 -0.87
N GLN A 201 18.24 4.02 -0.66
CA GLN A 201 18.60 5.26 -1.36
C GLN A 201 18.58 5.10 -2.89
N LEU A 202 19.18 4.03 -3.41
CA LEU A 202 19.20 3.76 -4.85
C LEU A 202 17.80 3.41 -5.39
N HIS A 203 17.01 2.64 -4.62
CA HIS A 203 15.63 2.33 -4.97
C HIS A 203 14.73 3.57 -5.01
N VAL A 204 14.93 4.54 -4.11
CA VAL A 204 14.20 5.82 -4.12
C VAL A 204 14.60 6.69 -5.31
N VAL A 205 15.89 6.77 -5.64
CA VAL A 205 16.37 7.51 -6.83
C VAL A 205 15.78 6.91 -8.12
N GLU A 206 15.80 5.59 -8.26
CA GLU A 206 15.24 4.88 -9.42
C GLU A 206 13.71 5.03 -9.50
N MET A 207 13.01 4.89 -8.38
CA MET A 207 11.56 5.12 -8.31
C MET A 207 11.18 6.56 -8.70
N LEU A 208 11.98 7.56 -8.33
CA LEU A 208 11.77 8.96 -8.75
C LEU A 208 12.02 9.15 -10.25
N ARG A 209 13.04 8.51 -10.82
CA ARG A 209 13.31 8.50 -12.26
C ARG A 209 12.14 7.90 -13.04
N LEU A 210 11.73 6.68 -12.68
CA LEU A 210 10.64 5.95 -13.34
C LEU A 210 9.30 6.70 -13.23
N ARG A 211 9.02 7.34 -12.09
CA ARG A 211 7.83 8.19 -11.91
C ARG A 211 7.82 9.42 -12.80
N GLN A 212 8.97 10.07 -12.99
CA GLN A 212 9.07 11.22 -13.89
C GLN A 212 8.94 10.79 -15.37
N GLU A 213 9.47 9.62 -15.74
CA GLU A 213 9.30 9.04 -17.08
C GLU A 213 7.84 8.64 -17.33
N GLN A 214 7.15 8.03 -16.36
CA GLN A 214 5.72 7.73 -16.41
C GLN A 214 4.88 8.99 -16.63
N ALA A 215 5.18 10.08 -15.89
CA ALA A 215 4.48 11.36 -16.06
C ALA A 215 4.65 11.92 -17.48
N HIS A 216 5.88 11.99 -17.99
CA HIS A 216 6.17 12.46 -19.35
C HIS A 216 5.47 11.62 -20.43
N LEU A 217 5.46 10.28 -20.29
CA LEU A 217 4.79 9.38 -21.24
C LEU A 217 3.27 9.58 -21.28
N LEU A 218 2.67 9.98 -20.15
CA LEU A 218 1.25 10.31 -20.04
C LEU A 218 0.94 11.80 -20.31
N GLY A 219 1.93 12.59 -20.75
CA GLY A 219 1.77 14.00 -21.11
C GLY A 219 1.80 15.00 -19.95
N PHE A 220 2.11 14.56 -18.74
CA PHE A 220 2.21 15.41 -17.53
C PHE A 220 3.63 15.94 -17.31
N PRO A 221 3.81 17.18 -16.83
CA PRO A 221 5.13 17.77 -16.63
C PRO A 221 5.86 17.22 -15.40
N THR A 222 5.16 16.75 -14.36
CA THR A 222 5.76 16.00 -13.24
C THR A 222 4.84 14.87 -12.76
N TYR A 223 5.39 13.94 -11.98
CA TYR A 223 4.59 12.93 -11.29
C TYR A 223 3.61 13.53 -10.26
N ALA A 224 3.85 14.74 -9.74
CA ALA A 224 2.89 15.42 -8.88
C ALA A 224 1.64 15.84 -9.66
N ASP A 225 1.81 16.33 -10.90
CA ASP A 225 0.70 16.72 -11.78
C ASP A 225 -0.13 15.50 -12.21
N LEU A 226 0.53 14.40 -12.58
CA LEU A 226 -0.14 13.11 -12.83
C LEU A 226 -0.91 12.64 -11.59
N CYS A 227 -0.34 12.81 -10.40
CA CYS A 227 -0.92 12.34 -9.14
C CYS A 227 -2.06 13.24 -8.60
N VAL A 228 -2.20 14.49 -9.03
CA VAL A 228 -3.37 15.32 -8.64
C VAL A 228 -4.54 15.20 -9.63
N ALA A 229 -4.32 14.70 -10.84
CA ALA A 229 -5.32 14.62 -11.90
C ALA A 229 -6.57 13.77 -11.56
N ASP A 230 -6.44 12.82 -10.63
CA ASP A 230 -7.48 11.94 -10.11
C ASP A 230 -7.97 12.33 -8.69
N LYS A 231 -7.61 13.52 -8.17
CA LYS A 231 -7.84 13.91 -6.78
C LYS A 231 -8.64 15.21 -6.63
N MET A 232 -9.18 15.41 -5.42
CA MET A 232 -9.97 16.59 -5.04
C MET A 232 -9.17 17.92 -5.06
N ALA A 233 -7.85 17.88 -5.15
CA ALA A 233 -7.00 19.06 -5.21
C ALA A 233 -6.79 19.48 -6.68
N PRO A 234 -7.21 20.69 -7.11
CA PRO A 234 -7.30 21.03 -8.53
C PRO A 234 -5.96 21.28 -9.23
N SER A 235 -4.85 21.41 -8.49
CA SER A 235 -3.50 21.52 -9.03
C SER A 235 -2.43 21.32 -7.94
N VAL A 236 -1.18 21.10 -8.35
CA VAL A 236 -0.01 21.10 -7.44
C VAL A 236 0.16 22.45 -6.74
N ASP A 237 -0.12 23.56 -7.43
CA ASP A 237 -0.10 24.91 -6.85
C ASP A 237 -1.14 25.06 -5.73
N ALA A 238 -2.35 24.50 -5.89
CA ALA A 238 -3.39 24.55 -4.86
C ALA A 238 -3.01 23.75 -3.60
N VAL A 239 -2.35 22.60 -3.76
CA VAL A 239 -1.77 21.84 -2.64
C VAL A 239 -0.68 22.66 -1.95
N THR A 240 0.23 23.26 -2.73
CA THR A 240 1.34 24.06 -2.21
C THR A 240 0.85 25.30 -1.46
N ALA A 241 -0.16 26.00 -1.99
CA ALA A 241 -0.75 27.18 -1.36
C ALA A 241 -1.41 26.84 -0.01
N LEU A 242 -2.18 25.74 0.05
CA LEU A 242 -2.80 25.27 1.30
C LEU A 242 -1.75 24.91 2.36
N LEU A 243 -0.68 24.20 1.95
CA LEU A 243 0.41 23.83 2.86
C LEU A 243 1.18 25.06 3.35
N GLU A 244 1.39 26.08 2.51
CA GLU A 244 2.05 27.32 2.88
C GLU A 244 1.19 28.20 3.80
N GLU A 245 -0.13 28.28 3.57
CA GLU A 245 -1.06 28.97 4.48
C GLU A 245 -1.01 28.34 5.88
N LEU A 246 -1.14 27.01 5.95
CA LEU A 246 -1.00 26.25 7.20
C LEU A 246 0.37 26.48 7.85
N ARG A 247 1.47 26.47 7.06
CA ARG A 247 2.82 26.71 7.57
C ARG A 247 2.96 28.11 8.17
N VAL A 248 2.42 29.14 7.52
CA VAL A 248 2.46 30.54 8.01
C VAL A 248 1.73 30.70 9.34
N GLN A 249 0.57 30.08 9.52
CA GLN A 249 -0.19 30.15 10.77
C GLN A 249 0.42 29.29 11.89
N CYS A 250 0.87 28.07 11.57
CA CYS A 250 1.36 27.12 12.58
C CYS A 250 2.81 27.40 13.03
N PHE A 251 3.68 27.98 12.19
CA PHE A 251 5.09 28.16 12.53
C PHE A 251 5.35 29.08 13.75
N PRO A 252 4.66 30.22 13.93
CA PRO A 252 4.76 31.02 15.16
C PRO A 252 4.31 30.28 16.42
N ILE A 253 3.31 29.39 16.30
CA ILE A 253 2.78 28.56 17.38
C ILE A 253 3.81 27.50 17.77
N ALA A 254 4.31 26.73 16.80
CA ALA A 254 5.34 25.72 17.01
C ALA A 254 6.63 26.31 17.64
N GLN A 255 7.00 27.54 17.26
CA GLN A 255 8.09 28.26 17.95
C GLN A 255 7.76 28.62 19.41
N ALA A 256 6.51 28.94 19.74
CA ALA A 256 6.10 29.26 21.10
C ALA A 256 6.07 28.00 21.98
N GLU A 257 5.49 26.90 21.47
CA GLU A 257 5.50 25.57 22.10
C GLU A 257 6.95 25.10 22.36
N ARG A 258 7.83 25.21 21.35
CA ARG A 258 9.25 24.89 21.48
C ARG A 258 9.93 25.68 22.61
N ARG A 259 9.66 26.98 22.73
CA ARG A 259 10.20 27.82 23.83
C ARG A 259 9.63 27.43 25.20
N GLN A 260 8.36 27.04 25.28
CA GLN A 260 7.75 26.53 26.52
C GLN A 260 8.41 25.21 26.94
N LEU A 261 8.61 24.28 26.00
CA LEU A 261 9.27 23.00 26.19
C LEU A 261 10.72 23.16 26.69
N GLU A 262 11.49 24.04 26.05
CA GLU A 262 12.86 24.36 26.47
C GLU A 262 12.92 25.00 27.87
N THR A 263 11.95 25.86 28.21
CA THR A 263 11.84 26.46 29.55
C THR A 263 11.54 25.40 30.61
N TYR A 264 10.62 24.47 30.32
CA TYR A 264 10.24 23.39 31.23
C TYR A 264 11.38 22.38 31.43
N ALA A 265 12.08 22.01 30.36
CA ALA A 265 13.24 21.12 30.41
C ALA A 265 14.41 21.76 31.19
N ALA A 266 14.70 23.05 30.97
CA ALA A 266 15.74 23.78 31.70
C ALA A 266 15.44 23.90 33.20
N ALA A 267 14.17 24.10 33.58
CA ALA A 267 13.75 24.08 34.99
C ALA A 267 14.00 22.72 35.68
N HIS A 268 14.09 21.64 34.91
CA HIS A 268 14.45 20.30 35.37
C HIS A 268 15.94 19.95 35.17
N ASN A 269 16.80 20.96 34.94
CA ASN A 269 18.25 20.84 34.73
C ASN A 269 18.66 20.08 33.45
N HIS A 270 17.80 20.04 32.43
CA HIS A 270 18.16 19.46 31.14
C HIS A 270 19.05 20.42 30.32
N PRO A 271 20.07 19.93 29.60
CA PRO A 271 20.87 20.76 28.69
C PRO A 271 20.02 21.29 27.53
N LEU A 272 20.32 22.51 27.07
CA LEU A 272 19.74 23.14 25.89
C LEU A 272 20.79 23.31 24.78
N PRO A 273 20.40 23.38 23.49
CA PRO A 273 19.03 23.25 22.97
C PRO A 273 18.47 21.82 23.08
N LEU A 274 17.15 21.67 23.01
CA LEU A 274 16.52 20.35 22.93
C LEU A 274 16.81 19.69 21.57
N GLU A 275 17.39 18.50 21.60
CA GLU A 275 17.61 17.70 20.39
C GLU A 275 16.32 16.95 20.00
N PRO A 276 16.17 16.47 18.76
CA PRO A 276 14.95 15.79 18.32
C PRO A 276 14.54 14.58 19.18
N TRP A 277 15.50 13.86 19.78
CA TRP A 277 15.27 12.74 20.70
C TRP A 277 14.94 13.14 22.15
N ASP A 278 14.89 14.45 22.45
CA ASP A 278 14.42 14.98 23.74
C ASP A 278 12.98 15.50 23.66
N ILE A 279 12.46 15.80 22.46
CA ILE A 279 11.18 16.50 22.27
C ILE A 279 9.99 15.73 22.84
N SER A 280 9.89 14.41 22.60
CA SER A 280 8.76 13.62 23.08
C SER A 280 8.79 13.34 24.58
N TYR A 281 9.91 13.59 25.26
CA TYR A 281 10.13 13.27 26.68
C TYR A 281 9.73 14.42 27.63
N TRP A 282 9.73 15.66 27.12
CA TRP A 282 9.47 16.88 27.88
C TRP A 282 8.03 17.38 27.74
#